data_AF-A0A1W9LZF3-F1
#
_entry.id   AF-A0A1W9LZF3-F1
#
_cell.length_a   1.000
_cell.length_b   1.000
_cell.length_c   1.000
_cell.angle_alpha   90.00
_cell.angle_beta   90.00
_cell.angle_gamma   90.00
#
_symmetry.space_group_name_H-M   'P 1'
#
loop_
_entity.id
_entity.type
_entity.pdbx_description
1 polymer ?
#
loop_
_entity_poly.entity_id
_entity_poly.type
_entity_poly.pdbx_seq_one_letter_code
_entity_poly.pdbx_strand_id
1 'polypeptide(L)'
;VIALSGRVTDIDNDETKITFSAKGGNDSLVSPSVTGNTLTLKYGKDRAGETTVTVTALSAAGTVSDTFTVTVEPLRYSVSGNVSYFSNRLPVPNMKMMLRGNDFYTGGAVSEDIVTDSSGNYLFSDIIRGNYSVTPFKNDPPDPKKLTAADADIIADVALGVKTLTPAQYKAADVTLNGRVSGLDASRLGRFTAGLITEMSGSGSPTPGWVSDPESLSFSLNADTAGLNFTMYMTGDISGNYSRQIAP
;
A
#
# COMPACT_ATOMS: atom_id res chain seq x y z
N VAL A 1 -3.80 -9.00 -34.21
CA VAL A 1 -3.35 -9.71 -35.43
C VAL A 1 -2.69 -8.72 -36.36
N ILE A 2 -1.67 -9.15 -37.11
CA ILE A 2 -0.88 -8.30 -38.01
C ILE A 2 -0.84 -8.97 -39.39
N ALA A 3 -1.14 -8.24 -40.46
CA ALA A 3 -1.09 -8.74 -41.83
C ALA A 3 0.34 -8.60 -42.42
N LEU A 4 0.85 -9.69 -43.01
CA LEU A 4 2.20 -9.80 -43.58
C LEU A 4 2.21 -9.73 -45.12
N SER A 5 1.05 -9.81 -45.77
CA SER A 5 0.93 -9.73 -47.24
C SER A 5 1.49 -8.40 -47.78
N GLY A 6 2.29 -8.47 -48.84
CA GLY A 6 2.90 -7.30 -49.48
C GLY A 6 3.96 -6.58 -48.63
N ARG A 7 4.41 -7.18 -47.51
CA ARG A 7 5.50 -6.64 -46.68
C ARG A 7 6.88 -7.11 -47.13
N VAL A 8 6.93 -8.19 -47.92
CA VAL A 8 8.15 -8.76 -48.49
C VAL A 8 7.86 -9.08 -49.95
N THR A 9 8.79 -8.71 -50.83
CA THR A 9 8.76 -9.01 -52.26
C THR A 9 10.01 -9.80 -52.62
N ASP A 10 9.89 -10.77 -53.52
CA ASP A 10 11.03 -11.50 -54.07
C ASP A 10 11.12 -11.19 -55.56
N ILE A 11 12.31 -10.85 -56.05
CA ILE A 11 12.52 -10.51 -57.46
C ILE A 11 12.43 -11.72 -58.39
N ASP A 12 12.71 -12.91 -57.87
CA ASP A 12 12.82 -14.17 -58.61
C ASP A 12 11.61 -15.10 -58.41
N ASN A 13 10.79 -14.87 -57.37
CA ASN A 13 9.68 -15.74 -56.99
C ASN A 13 8.32 -15.04 -56.99
N ASP A 14 7.28 -15.78 -57.36
CA ASP A 14 5.88 -15.38 -57.15
C ASP A 14 5.62 -15.13 -55.65
N GLU A 15 5.15 -13.94 -55.31
CA GLU A 15 4.88 -13.50 -53.93
C GLU A 15 3.91 -14.43 -53.19
N THR A 16 3.04 -15.13 -53.92
CA THR A 16 2.11 -16.12 -53.34
C THR A 16 2.79 -17.37 -52.80
N LYS A 17 4.06 -17.61 -53.16
CA LYS A 17 4.88 -18.72 -52.66
C LYS A 17 5.72 -18.35 -51.44
N ILE A 18 5.73 -17.07 -51.03
CA ILE A 18 6.43 -16.64 -49.82
C ILE A 18 5.65 -17.15 -48.61
N THR A 19 6.32 -17.92 -47.77
CA THR A 19 5.76 -18.41 -46.51
C THR A 19 6.36 -17.66 -45.34
N PHE A 20 5.56 -17.45 -44.29
CA PHE A 20 5.96 -16.71 -43.11
C PHE A 20 5.95 -17.61 -41.88
N SER A 21 6.95 -17.43 -41.02
CA SER A 21 7.00 -18.01 -39.69
C SER A 21 7.39 -16.94 -38.66
N ALA A 22 7.10 -17.19 -37.39
CA ALA A 22 7.47 -16.28 -36.32
C ALA A 22 7.90 -17.04 -35.08
N LYS A 23 8.84 -16.47 -34.33
CA LYS A 23 9.39 -17.02 -33.09
C LYS A 23 9.46 -15.94 -32.02
N GLY A 24 8.98 -16.25 -30.82
CA GLY A 24 9.13 -15.39 -29.66
C GLY A 24 10.48 -15.60 -28.98
N GLY A 25 11.07 -14.54 -28.45
CA GLY A 25 12.22 -14.63 -27.55
C GLY A 25 11.84 -15.22 -26.18
N ASN A 26 10.57 -15.13 -25.79
CA ASN A 26 9.99 -15.72 -24.61
C ASN A 26 8.52 -16.10 -24.85
N ASP A 27 8.30 -17.34 -25.31
CA ASP A 27 6.95 -17.85 -25.63
C ASP A 27 6.03 -17.97 -24.40
N SER A 28 6.57 -17.93 -23.17
CA SER A 28 5.76 -17.86 -21.96
C SER A 28 5.15 -16.48 -21.74
N LEU A 29 5.73 -15.43 -22.33
CA LEU A 29 5.24 -14.05 -22.29
C LEU A 29 4.43 -13.72 -23.54
N VAL A 30 4.99 -13.95 -24.72
CA VAL A 30 4.33 -13.75 -26.03
C VAL A 30 4.68 -14.93 -26.93
N SER A 31 3.67 -15.72 -27.29
CA SER A 31 3.79 -16.82 -28.25
C SER A 31 3.22 -16.38 -29.60
N PRO A 32 4.08 -16.05 -30.59
CA PRO A 32 3.63 -15.72 -31.93
C PRO A 32 3.27 -16.98 -32.72
N SER A 33 2.30 -16.85 -33.62
CA SER A 33 1.93 -17.90 -34.58
C SER A 33 1.55 -17.26 -35.91
N VAL A 34 1.82 -17.96 -37.00
CA VAL A 34 1.47 -17.49 -38.35
C VAL A 34 0.52 -18.50 -39.00
N THR A 35 -0.57 -18.01 -39.57
CA THR A 35 -1.49 -18.80 -40.40
C THR A 35 -1.74 -18.05 -41.70
N GLY A 36 -1.32 -18.66 -42.82
CA GLY A 36 -1.21 -17.96 -44.11
C GLY A 36 -0.28 -16.75 -43.97
N ASN A 37 -0.82 -15.55 -44.20
CA ASN A 37 -0.10 -14.28 -44.08
C ASN A 37 -0.51 -13.48 -42.83
N THR A 38 -1.12 -14.11 -41.83
CA THR A 38 -1.56 -13.44 -40.60
C THR A 38 -0.70 -13.87 -39.42
N LEU A 39 -0.03 -12.89 -38.80
CA LEU A 39 0.67 -13.05 -37.53
C LEU A 39 -0.30 -12.80 -36.37
N THR A 40 -0.39 -13.77 -35.46
CA THR A 40 -1.16 -13.68 -34.22
C THR A 40 -0.23 -13.80 -33.03
N LEU A 41 -0.32 -12.84 -32.11
CA LEU A 41 0.42 -12.86 -30.85
C LEU A 41 -0.53 -13.33 -29.74
N LYS A 42 -0.16 -14.40 -29.04
CA LYS A 42 -0.86 -14.86 -27.85
C LYS A 42 -0.06 -14.46 -26.61
N TYR A 43 -0.68 -13.71 -25.72
CA TYR A 43 -0.06 -13.26 -24.48
C TYR A 43 -0.22 -14.29 -23.36
N GLY A 44 0.84 -14.50 -22.59
CA GLY A 44 0.82 -15.32 -21.39
C GLY A 44 -0.09 -14.71 -20.32
N LYS A 45 -0.88 -15.54 -19.64
CA LYS A 45 -1.73 -15.10 -18.53
C LYS A 45 -0.86 -14.67 -17.35
N ASP A 46 -1.19 -13.53 -16.74
CA ASP A 46 -0.53 -12.99 -15.54
C ASP A 46 1.00 -12.83 -15.74
N ARG A 47 1.42 -12.38 -16.93
CA ARG A 47 2.81 -12.09 -17.27
C ARG A 47 2.99 -10.62 -17.67
N ALA A 48 4.15 -10.08 -17.36
CA ALA A 48 4.59 -8.75 -17.76
C ALA A 48 6.08 -8.79 -18.08
N GLY A 49 6.55 -7.84 -18.88
CA GLY A 49 7.95 -7.74 -19.28
C GLY A 49 8.09 -7.48 -20.78
N GLU A 50 9.30 -7.67 -21.27
CA GLU A 50 9.65 -7.39 -22.66
C GLU A 50 10.18 -8.64 -23.36
N THR A 51 9.81 -8.82 -24.63
CA THR A 51 10.39 -9.86 -25.48
C THR A 51 10.47 -9.42 -26.93
N THR A 52 11.43 -9.97 -27.67
CA THR A 52 11.53 -9.76 -29.11
C THR A 52 10.73 -10.83 -29.85
N VAL A 53 10.09 -10.45 -30.95
CA VAL A 53 9.48 -11.37 -31.90
C VAL A 53 10.27 -11.28 -33.19
N THR A 54 10.75 -12.43 -33.68
CA THR A 54 11.40 -12.56 -34.98
C THR A 54 10.38 -13.09 -35.98
N VAL A 55 10.21 -12.41 -37.11
CA VAL A 55 9.39 -12.86 -38.24
C VAL A 55 10.31 -13.20 -39.39
N THR A 56 10.16 -14.40 -39.95
CA THR A 56 10.98 -14.90 -41.05
C THR A 56 10.09 -15.14 -42.26
N ALA A 57 10.43 -14.51 -43.38
CA ALA A 57 9.87 -14.81 -44.69
C ALA A 57 10.82 -15.78 -45.42
N LEU A 58 10.27 -16.85 -45.98
CA LEU A 58 10.98 -17.86 -46.76
C LEU A 58 10.44 -17.86 -48.19
N SER A 59 11.35 -17.71 -49.15
CA SER A 59 11.14 -17.93 -50.57
C SER A 59 12.03 -19.06 -51.07
N ALA A 60 12.00 -19.36 -52.39
CA ALA A 60 12.94 -20.33 -52.95
C ALA A 60 14.39 -19.80 -53.00
N ALA A 61 14.58 -18.47 -53.01
CA ALA A 61 15.89 -17.83 -53.04
C ALA A 61 16.56 -17.80 -51.65
N GLY A 62 15.77 -17.86 -50.57
CA GLY A 62 16.30 -17.93 -49.20
C GLY A 62 15.34 -17.36 -48.15
N THR A 63 15.92 -16.93 -47.03
CA THR A 63 15.17 -16.35 -45.90
C THR A 63 15.61 -14.94 -45.60
N VAL A 64 14.64 -14.05 -45.35
CA VAL A 64 14.87 -12.75 -44.69
C VAL A 64 14.13 -12.74 -43.37
N SER A 65 14.70 -12.11 -42.35
CA SER A 65 14.05 -11.95 -41.05
C SER A 65 14.10 -10.51 -40.59
N ASP A 66 13.07 -10.13 -39.86
CA ASP A 66 12.99 -8.86 -39.15
C ASP A 66 12.55 -9.10 -37.70
N THR A 67 12.85 -8.16 -36.82
CA THR A 67 12.50 -8.26 -35.40
C THR A 67 11.78 -7.01 -34.92
N PHE A 68 10.88 -7.20 -33.96
CA PHE A 68 10.28 -6.10 -33.22
C PHE A 68 10.15 -6.47 -31.75
N THR A 69 10.18 -5.46 -30.89
CA THR A 69 10.01 -5.61 -29.45
C THR A 69 8.53 -5.54 -29.06
N VAL A 70 8.12 -6.44 -28.17
CA VAL A 70 6.79 -6.43 -27.55
C VAL A 70 6.96 -6.24 -26.04
N THR A 71 6.39 -5.16 -25.53
CA THR A 71 6.31 -4.87 -24.10
C THR A 71 4.90 -5.18 -23.60
N VAL A 72 4.81 -6.03 -22.58
CA VAL A 72 3.58 -6.37 -21.87
C VAL A 72 3.62 -5.67 -20.53
N GLU A 73 2.79 -4.64 -20.37
CA GLU A 73 2.74 -3.85 -19.15
C GLU A 73 2.17 -4.65 -17.96
N PRO A 74 2.70 -4.45 -16.75
CA PRO A 74 2.14 -5.05 -15.55
C PRO A 74 0.78 -4.43 -15.21
N LEU A 75 -0.13 -5.26 -14.70
CA LEU A 75 -1.38 -4.79 -14.12
C LEU A 75 -1.12 -3.91 -12.88
N ARG A 76 -1.82 -2.78 -12.82
CA ARG A 76 -1.75 -1.79 -11.73
C ARG A 76 -3.14 -1.50 -11.18
N TYR A 77 -3.20 -1.20 -9.89
CA TYR A 77 -4.43 -0.94 -9.15
C TYR A 77 -4.22 0.16 -8.12
N SER A 78 -5.33 0.60 -7.55
CA SER A 78 -5.37 1.56 -6.44
C SER A 78 -5.62 0.88 -5.09
N VAL A 79 -5.10 1.50 -4.03
CA VAL A 79 -5.34 1.12 -2.63
C VAL A 79 -5.81 2.33 -1.86
N SER A 80 -6.98 2.25 -1.23
CA SER A 80 -7.57 3.38 -0.52
C SER A 80 -8.25 2.98 0.79
N GLY A 81 -8.40 3.97 1.66
CA GLY A 81 -9.06 3.84 2.95
C GLY A 81 -9.22 5.17 3.65
N ASN A 82 -9.76 5.12 4.86
CA ASN A 82 -9.98 6.27 5.72
C ASN A 82 -9.37 6.05 7.11
N VAL A 83 -8.87 7.13 7.69
CA VAL A 83 -8.35 7.18 9.05
C VAL A 83 -9.24 8.07 9.91
N SER A 84 -9.82 7.49 10.95
CA SER A 84 -10.76 8.17 11.86
C SER A 84 -10.32 8.06 13.31
N TYR A 85 -10.73 9.02 14.14
CA TYR A 85 -10.45 9.03 15.57
C TYR A 85 -11.45 8.16 16.34
N PHE A 86 -10.97 7.48 17.38
CA PHE A 86 -11.77 6.46 18.07
C PHE A 86 -13.05 6.99 18.74
N SER A 87 -13.01 8.19 19.32
CA SER A 87 -14.08 8.67 20.21
C SER A 87 -15.27 9.25 19.45
N ASN A 88 -15.00 9.98 18.36
CA ASN A 88 -15.98 10.82 17.68
C ASN A 88 -16.00 10.60 16.16
N ARG A 89 -15.20 9.64 15.65
CA ARG A 89 -15.07 9.35 14.22
C ARG A 89 -14.64 10.56 13.38
N LEU A 90 -14.11 11.61 14.01
CA LEU A 90 -13.54 12.72 13.25
C LEU A 90 -12.34 12.21 12.46
N PRO A 91 -12.14 12.68 11.23
CA PRO A 91 -11.01 12.24 10.44
C PRO A 91 -9.70 12.76 10.99
N VAL A 92 -8.65 11.97 10.79
CA VAL A 92 -7.29 12.31 11.22
C VAL A 92 -6.48 12.70 9.98
N PRO A 93 -6.34 13.99 9.66
CA PRO A 93 -5.54 14.46 8.54
C PRO A 93 -4.04 14.36 8.83
N ASN A 94 -3.21 14.43 7.78
CA ASN A 94 -1.76 14.42 7.89
C ASN A 94 -1.23 13.20 8.68
N MET A 95 -1.90 12.06 8.56
CA MET A 95 -1.42 10.76 9.02
C MET A 95 -0.60 10.14 7.91
N LYS A 96 0.66 9.80 8.17
CA LYS A 96 1.49 9.12 7.18
C LYS A 96 0.96 7.70 7.03
N MET A 97 0.67 7.30 5.80
CA MET A 97 0.28 5.95 5.43
C MET A 97 1.43 5.32 4.65
N MET A 98 1.87 4.14 5.08
CA MET A 98 2.99 3.42 4.50
C MET A 98 2.47 2.16 3.82
N LEU A 99 2.61 2.06 2.50
CA LEU A 99 2.37 0.82 1.76
C LEU A 99 3.70 0.12 1.53
N ARG A 100 3.81 -1.14 1.97
CA ARG A 100 5.03 -1.95 1.88
C ARG A 100 4.71 -3.35 1.42
N GLY A 101 5.53 -3.89 0.52
CA GLY A 101 5.42 -5.28 0.10
C GLY A 101 6.16 -5.53 -1.20
N ASN A 102 5.74 -6.54 -1.95
CA ASN A 102 6.44 -6.98 -3.15
C ASN A 102 5.46 -7.12 -4.33
N ASP A 103 5.90 -6.73 -5.52
CA ASP A 103 5.14 -6.94 -6.75
C ASP A 103 5.06 -8.43 -7.13
N PHE A 104 4.05 -8.78 -7.93
CA PHE A 104 3.75 -10.13 -8.36
C PHE A 104 4.68 -10.65 -9.46
N TYR A 105 5.22 -9.77 -10.31
CA TYR A 105 5.89 -10.16 -11.56
C TYR A 105 7.38 -10.44 -11.38
N THR A 106 8.05 -9.59 -10.60
CA THR A 106 9.49 -9.64 -10.32
C THR A 106 9.78 -10.01 -8.87
N GLY A 107 8.80 -9.88 -7.98
CA GLY A 107 9.03 -9.98 -6.53
C GLY A 107 9.76 -8.76 -5.97
N GLY A 108 9.92 -7.70 -6.76
CA GLY A 108 10.57 -6.46 -6.38
C GLY A 108 9.83 -5.75 -5.26
N ALA A 109 10.58 -5.13 -4.35
CA ALA A 109 10.01 -4.39 -3.24
C ALA A 109 9.34 -3.10 -3.74
N VAL A 110 8.13 -2.84 -3.25
CA VAL A 110 7.38 -1.59 -3.44
C VAL A 110 7.21 -0.93 -2.09
N SER A 111 7.52 0.37 -2.03
CA SER A 111 7.52 1.16 -0.80
C SER A 111 7.03 2.57 -1.09
N GLU A 112 5.76 2.83 -0.77
CA GLU A 112 5.12 4.13 -0.99
C GLU A 112 4.69 4.76 0.33
N ASP A 113 4.85 6.08 0.43
CA ASP A 113 4.44 6.88 1.58
C ASP A 113 3.56 8.04 1.13
N ILE A 114 2.36 8.15 1.71
CA ILE A 114 1.45 9.26 1.48
C ILE A 114 0.94 9.79 2.81
N VAL A 115 0.17 10.88 2.79
CA VAL A 115 -0.53 11.39 3.97
C VAL A 115 -2.03 11.43 3.74
N THR A 116 -2.81 11.28 4.80
CA THR A 116 -4.26 11.45 4.75
C THR A 116 -4.65 12.90 4.48
N ASP A 117 -5.71 13.10 3.70
CA ASP A 117 -6.28 14.40 3.39
C ASP A 117 -7.07 15.02 4.58
N SER A 118 -7.67 16.18 4.37
CA SER A 118 -8.49 16.88 5.37
C SER A 118 -9.73 16.08 5.81
N SER A 119 -10.14 15.08 5.05
CA SER A 119 -11.25 14.16 5.33
C SER A 119 -10.76 12.81 5.85
N GLY A 120 -9.46 12.65 6.11
CA GLY A 120 -8.85 11.42 6.64
C GLY A 120 -8.67 10.33 5.59
N ASN A 121 -8.96 10.62 4.32
CA ASN A 121 -8.83 9.64 3.25
C ASN A 121 -7.39 9.55 2.76
N TYR A 122 -7.00 8.38 2.28
CA TYR A 122 -5.74 8.16 1.61
C TYR A 122 -5.95 7.33 0.34
N LEU A 123 -5.06 7.53 -0.65
CA LEU A 123 -5.09 6.83 -1.94
C LEU A 123 -3.66 6.60 -2.44
N PHE A 124 -3.26 5.33 -2.56
CA PHE A 124 -2.12 4.92 -3.35
C PHE A 124 -2.62 4.58 -4.76
N SER A 125 -2.08 5.22 -5.79
CA SER A 125 -2.41 4.94 -7.19
C SER A 125 -1.29 4.14 -7.87
N ASP A 126 -1.62 3.52 -9.00
CA ASP A 126 -0.65 2.90 -9.91
C ASP A 126 0.25 1.82 -9.28
N ILE A 127 -0.25 1.15 -8.23
CA ILE A 127 0.47 0.10 -7.52
C ILE A 127 0.39 -1.19 -8.34
N ILE A 128 1.55 -1.74 -8.68
CA ILE A 128 1.63 -3.01 -9.41
C ILE A 128 0.92 -4.09 -8.59
N ARG A 129 0.23 -5.01 -9.25
CA ARG A 129 -0.33 -6.22 -8.63
C ARG A 129 0.73 -6.89 -7.74
N GLY A 130 0.37 -7.29 -6.51
CA GLY A 130 1.35 -7.82 -5.56
C GLY A 130 0.76 -8.16 -4.20
N ASN A 131 1.63 -8.41 -3.23
CA ASN A 131 1.24 -8.61 -1.83
C ASN A 131 1.78 -7.47 -0.98
N TYR A 132 0.89 -6.82 -0.24
CA TYR A 132 1.19 -5.58 0.45
C TYR A 132 0.63 -5.56 1.87
N SER A 133 1.18 -4.64 2.65
CA SER A 133 0.65 -4.19 3.92
C SER A 133 0.50 -2.67 3.87
N VAL A 134 -0.56 -2.15 4.49
CA VAL A 134 -0.71 -0.72 4.78
C VAL A 134 -0.60 -0.53 6.28
N THR A 135 0.25 0.41 6.69
CA THR A 135 0.47 0.75 8.09
C THR A 135 0.40 2.27 8.27
N PRO A 136 -0.50 2.80 9.10
CA PRO A 136 -0.42 4.18 9.53
C PRO A 136 0.80 4.37 10.43
N PHE A 137 1.46 5.51 10.30
CA PHE A 137 2.62 5.85 11.11
C PHE A 137 2.59 7.33 11.50
N LYS A 138 2.90 7.60 12.76
CA LYS A 138 3.12 8.96 13.24
C LYS A 138 4.20 8.93 14.31
N ASN A 139 5.39 9.45 13.96
CA ASN A 139 6.52 9.52 14.89
C ASN A 139 6.45 10.74 15.83
N ASP A 140 5.31 11.43 15.85
CA ASP A 140 5.16 12.57 16.74
C ASP A 140 5.09 12.05 18.18
N PRO A 141 5.89 12.60 19.10
CA PRO A 141 5.72 12.29 20.51
C PRO A 141 4.31 12.72 20.97
N PRO A 142 3.80 12.18 22.08
CA PRO A 142 2.57 12.66 22.69
C PRO A 142 2.66 14.19 22.88
N ASP A 143 1.63 14.92 22.47
CA ASP A 143 1.60 16.39 22.64
C ASP A 143 0.95 16.71 23.99
N PRO A 144 1.70 17.14 25.02
CA PRO A 144 1.14 17.40 26.34
C PRO A 144 0.07 18.49 26.33
N LYS A 145 0.02 19.36 25.32
CA LYS A 145 -1.01 20.40 25.19
C LYS A 145 -2.38 19.84 24.76
N LYS A 146 -2.40 18.61 24.25
CA LYS A 146 -3.62 17.91 23.83
C LYS A 146 -4.14 16.93 24.89
N LEU A 147 -3.42 16.80 25.99
CA LEU A 147 -3.71 15.88 27.08
C LEU A 147 -4.09 16.69 28.32
N THR A 148 -4.94 16.15 29.19
CA THR A 148 -5.41 16.86 30.38
C THR A 148 -5.19 16.07 31.66
N ALA A 149 -5.15 16.77 32.80
CA ALA A 149 -5.16 16.11 34.11
C ALA A 149 -6.45 15.28 34.34
N ALA A 150 -7.54 15.62 33.66
CA ALA A 150 -8.76 14.83 33.70
C ALA A 150 -8.58 13.44 33.05
N ASP A 151 -7.72 13.32 32.03
CA ASP A 151 -7.40 12.01 31.46
C ASP A 151 -6.61 11.15 32.46
N ALA A 152 -5.69 11.74 33.21
CA ALA A 152 -4.99 11.06 34.30
C ALA A 152 -5.93 10.64 35.43
N ASP A 153 -6.91 11.47 35.76
CA ASP A 153 -7.97 11.18 36.75
C ASP A 153 -8.83 9.99 36.31
N ILE A 154 -9.20 9.92 35.02
CA ILE A 154 -9.93 8.77 34.46
C ILE A 154 -9.13 7.47 34.66
N ILE A 155 -7.81 7.50 34.45
CA ILE A 155 -6.95 6.32 34.69
C ILE A 155 -6.91 5.97 36.19
N ALA A 156 -6.85 6.97 37.08
CA ALA A 156 -6.86 6.75 38.52
C ALA A 156 -8.18 6.09 38.98
N ASP A 157 -9.32 6.55 38.48
CA ASP A 157 -10.63 5.94 38.73
C ASP A 157 -10.69 4.47 38.29
N VAL A 158 -10.08 4.15 37.15
CA VAL A 158 -9.98 2.76 36.65
C VAL A 158 -9.10 1.92 37.57
N ALA A 159 -7.98 2.47 38.04
CA ALA A 159 -7.08 1.78 38.97
C ALA A 159 -7.74 1.51 40.33
N LEU A 160 -8.68 2.36 40.76
CA LEU A 160 -9.49 2.17 41.96
C LEU A 160 -10.69 1.23 41.75
N GLY A 161 -10.96 0.81 40.51
CA GLY A 161 -12.11 -0.02 40.16
C GLY A 161 -13.46 0.71 40.19
N VAL A 162 -13.46 2.05 40.27
CA VAL A 162 -14.69 2.86 40.31
C VAL A 162 -15.19 3.22 38.91
N LYS A 163 -14.35 3.01 37.88
CA LYS A 163 -14.68 3.25 36.48
C LYS A 163 -14.20 2.11 35.59
N THR A 164 -14.96 1.85 34.53
CA THR A 164 -14.61 0.85 33.50
C THR A 164 -14.47 1.55 32.16
N LEU A 165 -13.38 1.28 31.44
CA LEU A 165 -13.14 1.84 30.12
C LEU A 165 -13.76 0.97 29.02
N THR A 166 -14.07 1.59 27.89
CA THR A 166 -14.30 0.85 26.64
C THR A 166 -12.99 0.24 26.13
N PRO A 167 -13.02 -0.82 25.30
CA PRO A 167 -11.80 -1.38 24.69
C PRO A 167 -10.96 -0.34 23.94
N ALA A 168 -11.63 0.63 23.31
CA ALA A 168 -11.00 1.76 22.63
C ALA A 168 -10.23 2.67 23.60
N GLN A 169 -10.86 3.03 24.72
CA GLN A 169 -10.24 3.85 25.75
C GLN A 169 -9.09 3.13 26.47
N TYR A 170 -9.15 1.81 26.62
CA TYR A 170 -8.04 1.02 27.16
C TYR A 170 -6.75 1.21 26.33
N LYS A 171 -6.86 1.31 25.00
CA LYS A 171 -5.71 1.55 24.11
C LYS A 171 -5.08 2.92 24.30
N ALA A 172 -5.88 3.94 24.61
CA ALA A 172 -5.38 5.28 24.92
C ALA A 172 -4.83 5.41 26.35
N ALA A 173 -5.30 4.57 27.28
CA ALA A 173 -5.00 4.66 28.72
C ALA A 173 -3.68 3.99 29.15
N ASP A 174 -3.21 2.98 28.41
CA ASP A 174 -1.92 2.32 28.68
C ASP A 174 -0.75 3.16 28.14
N VAL A 175 -0.46 4.27 28.82
CA VAL A 175 0.62 5.19 28.43
C VAL A 175 2.02 4.61 28.70
N THR A 176 2.10 3.56 29.54
CA THR A 176 3.34 2.84 29.83
C THR A 176 3.65 1.72 28.84
N LEU A 177 2.67 1.31 28.03
CA LEU A 177 2.75 0.22 27.05
C LEU A 177 3.07 -1.14 27.67
N ASN A 178 2.65 -1.37 28.91
CA ASN A 178 2.95 -2.61 29.63
C ASN A 178 1.79 -3.64 29.55
N GLY A 179 0.72 -3.30 28.83
CA GLY A 179 -0.48 -4.11 28.67
C GLY A 179 -1.47 -4.00 29.84
N ARG A 180 -1.28 -3.05 30.77
CA ARG A 180 -2.14 -2.85 31.94
C ARG A 180 -2.39 -1.37 32.16
N VAL A 181 -3.63 -1.03 32.52
CA VAL A 181 -4.00 0.32 32.95
C VAL A 181 -4.01 0.36 34.47
N SER A 182 -3.17 1.21 35.06
CA SER A 182 -2.93 1.24 36.50
C SER A 182 -2.65 2.67 37.02
N GLY A 183 -2.49 2.80 38.35
CA GLY A 183 -2.07 4.07 38.95
C GLY A 183 -0.70 4.55 38.47
N LEU A 184 0.14 3.66 37.93
CA LEU A 184 1.41 4.05 37.31
C LEU A 184 1.15 4.89 36.06
N ASP A 185 0.22 4.47 35.20
CA ASP A 185 -0.20 5.17 33.99
C ASP A 185 -0.78 6.55 34.34
N ALA A 186 -1.65 6.62 35.37
CA ALA A 186 -2.20 7.89 35.87
C ALA A 186 -1.08 8.84 36.32
N SER A 187 -0.12 8.34 37.11
CA SER A 187 0.99 9.14 37.61
C SER A 187 1.92 9.62 36.49
N ARG A 188 2.15 8.79 35.46
CA ARG A 188 3.00 9.13 34.31
C ARG A 188 2.32 10.17 33.44
N LEU A 189 1.04 9.99 33.10
CA LEU A 189 0.27 10.98 32.35
C LEU A 189 0.19 12.31 33.09
N GLY A 190 -0.10 12.29 34.41
CA GLY A 190 -0.11 13.51 35.23
C GLY A 190 1.24 14.23 35.27
N ARG A 191 2.35 13.50 35.43
CA ARG A 191 3.70 14.09 35.38
C ARG A 191 4.07 14.61 34.00
N PHE A 192 3.64 13.92 32.94
CA PHE A 192 3.91 14.31 31.56
C PHE A 192 3.18 15.61 31.20
N THR A 193 1.88 15.69 31.49
CA THR A 193 1.08 16.91 31.29
C THR A 193 1.59 18.10 32.11
N ALA A 194 2.16 17.86 33.30
CA ALA A 194 2.81 18.87 34.13
C ALA A 194 4.23 19.25 33.67
N GLY A 195 4.77 18.64 32.61
CA GLY A 195 6.13 18.89 32.10
C GLY A 195 7.25 18.35 32.99
N LEU A 196 6.95 17.44 33.93
CA LEU A 196 7.91 16.86 34.86
C LEU A 196 8.67 15.65 34.29
N ILE A 197 8.14 15.04 33.22
CA ILE A 197 8.78 13.97 32.45
C ILE A 197 8.51 14.19 30.95
N THR A 198 9.41 13.73 30.10
CA THR A 198 9.30 13.82 28.63
C THR A 198 8.88 12.49 27.98
N GLU A 199 8.79 11.41 28.76
CA GLU A 199 8.36 10.09 28.32
C GLU A 199 7.44 9.44 29.37
N MET A 200 6.40 8.74 28.90
CA MET A 200 5.43 8.08 29.78
C MET A 200 5.76 6.60 30.03
N SER A 201 6.44 5.93 29.10
CA SER A 201 6.82 4.50 29.15
C SER A 201 7.68 4.15 30.37
N GLY A 202 8.62 5.02 30.73
CA GLY A 202 9.63 4.75 31.76
C GLY A 202 10.62 3.63 31.40
N SER A 203 10.65 3.19 30.13
CA SER A 203 11.53 2.13 29.62
C SER A 203 12.73 2.68 28.84
N GLY A 204 12.87 4.01 28.74
CA GLY A 204 13.87 4.66 27.88
C GLY A 204 13.53 4.61 26.38
N SER A 205 12.41 4.00 26.01
CA SER A 205 11.84 4.08 24.65
C SER A 205 10.64 5.03 24.68
N PRO A 206 10.55 6.04 23.80
CA PRO A 206 9.47 7.00 23.84
C PRO A 206 8.12 6.33 23.61
N THR A 207 7.13 6.66 24.44
CA THR A 207 5.72 6.30 24.18
C THR A 207 5.30 6.92 22.85
N PRO A 208 4.71 6.17 21.89
CA PRO A 208 4.23 6.77 20.65
C PRO A 208 3.07 7.72 20.97
N GLY A 209 3.02 8.88 20.30
CA GLY A 209 1.90 9.82 20.47
C GLY A 209 0.58 9.28 19.95
N TRP A 210 0.64 8.27 19.07
CA TRP A 210 -0.52 7.68 18.42
C TRP A 210 -0.36 6.17 18.28
N VAL A 211 -1.46 5.45 18.45
CA VAL A 211 -1.58 4.02 18.13
C VAL A 211 -2.76 3.81 17.19
N SER A 212 -2.71 2.76 16.38
CA SER A 212 -3.76 2.42 15.41
C SER A 212 -4.40 1.07 15.72
N ASP A 213 -5.64 0.91 15.24
CA ASP A 213 -6.34 -0.36 15.19
C ASP A 213 -7.07 -0.51 13.85
N PRO A 214 -6.76 -1.54 13.04
CA PRO A 214 -5.63 -2.46 13.24
C PRO A 214 -4.26 -1.75 13.17
N GLU A 215 -3.20 -2.38 13.67
CA GLU A 215 -1.84 -1.82 13.55
C GLU A 215 -1.39 -1.78 12.08
N SER A 216 -1.71 -2.83 11.32
CA SER A 216 -1.42 -2.97 9.90
C SER A 216 -2.48 -3.85 9.23
N LEU A 217 -2.71 -3.64 7.93
CA LEU A 217 -3.59 -4.45 7.10
C LEU A 217 -2.79 -5.08 5.95
N SER A 218 -2.70 -6.41 5.94
CA SER A 218 -2.06 -7.17 4.86
C SER A 218 -3.09 -7.70 3.86
N PHE A 219 -2.78 -7.62 2.58
CA PHE A 219 -3.67 -8.04 1.49
C PHE A 219 -2.92 -8.39 0.20
N SER A 220 -3.57 -9.15 -0.67
CA SER A 220 -3.12 -9.41 -2.05
C SER A 220 -3.87 -8.49 -3.02
N LEU A 221 -3.14 -7.57 -3.65
CA LEU A 221 -3.69 -6.60 -4.59
C LEU A 221 -3.89 -7.25 -5.96
N ASN A 222 -5.14 -7.58 -6.29
CA ASN A 222 -5.54 -8.17 -7.59
C ASN A 222 -6.62 -7.38 -8.33
N ALA A 223 -7.11 -6.30 -7.72
CA ALA A 223 -8.08 -5.33 -8.23
C ALA A 223 -7.96 -4.07 -7.37
N ASP A 224 -8.61 -2.97 -7.77
CA ASP A 224 -8.74 -1.79 -6.90
C ASP A 224 -9.28 -2.20 -5.53
N THR A 225 -8.57 -1.82 -4.48
CA THR A 225 -8.85 -2.21 -3.10
C THR A 225 -9.19 -0.97 -2.29
N ALA A 226 -10.40 -0.90 -1.78
CA ALA A 226 -10.88 0.22 -0.96
C ALA A 226 -11.33 -0.26 0.42
N GLY A 227 -11.55 0.69 1.34
CA GLY A 227 -12.08 0.40 2.67
C GLY A 227 -11.06 -0.18 3.64
N LEU A 228 -9.76 -0.02 3.37
CA LEU A 228 -8.70 -0.36 4.31
C LEU A 228 -8.64 0.72 5.40
N ASN A 229 -9.59 0.67 6.34
CA ASN A 229 -9.78 1.75 7.30
C ASN A 229 -8.98 1.52 8.59
N PHE A 230 -8.55 2.62 9.20
CA PHE A 230 -7.84 2.61 10.47
C PHE A 230 -8.56 3.49 11.49
N THR A 231 -8.61 3.02 12.72
CA THR A 231 -9.01 3.85 13.87
C THR A 231 -7.75 4.27 14.62
N MET A 232 -7.60 5.56 14.88
CA MET A 232 -6.46 6.12 15.62
C MET A 232 -6.85 6.49 17.04
N TYR A 233 -5.89 6.33 17.93
CA TYR A 233 -5.99 6.66 19.35
C TYR A 233 -4.77 7.53 19.70
N MET A 234 -5.00 8.67 20.34
CA MET A 234 -3.92 9.47 20.87
C MET A 234 -3.57 8.93 22.25
N THR A 235 -2.32 8.53 22.45
CA THR A 235 -1.88 7.96 23.72
C THR A 235 -2.01 9.00 24.82
N GLY A 236 -2.80 8.70 25.84
CA GLY A 236 -3.11 9.61 26.95
C GLY A 236 -4.38 10.45 26.80
N ASP A 237 -5.11 10.41 25.67
CA ASP A 237 -6.42 11.07 25.52
C ASP A 237 -7.56 10.04 25.70
N ILE A 238 -7.94 9.80 26.95
CA ILE A 238 -8.94 8.79 27.33
C ILE A 238 -10.35 9.38 27.22
N SER A 239 -10.49 10.68 27.50
CA SER A 239 -11.74 11.42 27.29
C SER A 239 -12.12 11.47 25.81
N GLY A 240 -11.13 11.35 24.91
CA GLY A 240 -11.33 11.37 23.47
C GLY A 240 -11.70 12.76 22.98
N ASN A 241 -11.23 13.80 23.67
CA ASN A 241 -11.59 15.19 23.40
C ASN A 241 -10.83 15.78 22.20
N TYR A 242 -10.12 14.95 21.44
CA TYR A 242 -9.54 15.30 20.15
C TYR A 242 -10.47 16.18 19.31
N SER A 243 -9.99 17.39 19.05
CA SER A 243 -10.57 18.32 18.09
C SER A 243 -9.67 18.39 16.86
N ARG A 244 -10.28 18.53 15.67
CA ARG A 244 -9.53 18.78 14.43
C ARG A 244 -8.66 20.01 14.64
N GLN A 245 -7.35 19.83 14.66
CA GLN A 245 -6.44 20.94 14.40
C GLN A 245 -6.30 21.07 12.90
N ILE A 246 -7.03 22.02 12.32
CA ILE A 246 -6.64 22.61 11.05
C ILE A 246 -5.34 23.35 11.38
N ALA A 247 -4.20 22.82 10.93
CA ALA A 247 -2.97 23.61 10.95
C ALA A 247 -3.22 24.88 10.11
N PRO A 248 -2.80 26.07 10.58
CA PRO A 248 -2.97 27.31 9.83
C PRO A 248 -2.30 27.27 8.45
#